data_AF-A0A1I7XZ63-F1
#
_entry.id   AF-A0A1I7XZ63-F1
#
_cell.length_a   1.000
_cell.length_b   1.000
_cell.length_c   1.000
_cell.angle_alpha   90.00
_cell.angle_beta   90.00
_cell.angle_gamma   90.00
#
_symmetry.space_group_name_H-M   'P 1'
#
loop_
_entity.id
_entity.type
_entity.pdbx_description
1 polymer ?
#
loop_
_entity_poly.entity_id
_entity_poly.type
_entity_poly.pdbx_seq_one_letter_code
_entity_poly.pdbx_strand_id
1 'polypeptide(L)'
;MDAHSLSELISSKTLPSYLDSILNQYPVPDARLTVIVYGKVSARNDKVTDCFLEAFEKRRIQFRLIESVDDFAYLIAQLHRALAKHDKSKDGESKAVFSAEKGMKPEDASSSDVFIRDWWGKMLLYMHRLSEEQRRAILRHHPNPFVLMDQLIAAPSPTAAMKGLADIVTEAGRRLGPVLAQKIYFMLTSVDGQHILTE
;
A
#
# COMPACT_ATOMS: atom_id res chain seq x y z
N MET A 1 29.54 -2.30 8.56
CA MET A 1 30.62 -3.01 7.87
C MET A 1 30.97 -2.20 6.62
N ASP A 2 32.23 -2.16 6.22
CA ASP A 2 32.67 -1.55 4.97
C ASP A 2 32.62 -2.57 3.82
N ALA A 3 32.47 -2.08 2.59
CA ALA A 3 32.34 -2.92 1.41
C ALA A 3 33.62 -3.75 1.11
N HIS A 4 34.79 -3.28 1.55
CA HIS A 4 36.04 -4.00 1.38
C HIS A 4 36.08 -5.25 2.27
N SER A 5 35.85 -5.10 3.58
CA SER A 5 35.77 -6.25 4.50
C SER A 5 34.70 -7.26 4.08
N LEU A 6 33.54 -6.81 3.56
CA LEU A 6 32.54 -7.73 3.01
C LEU A 6 33.10 -8.56 1.86
N SER A 7 33.79 -7.91 0.92
CA SER A 7 34.35 -8.56 -0.26
C SER A 7 35.41 -9.59 0.12
N GLU A 8 36.21 -9.30 1.16
CA GLU A 8 37.17 -10.25 1.75
C GLU A 8 36.47 -11.44 2.39
N LEU A 9 35.45 -11.20 3.24
CA LEU A 9 34.69 -12.26 3.93
C LEU A 9 33.95 -13.20 2.96
N ILE A 10 33.47 -12.68 1.84
CA ILE A 10 32.86 -13.48 0.77
C ILE A 10 33.93 -14.31 0.06
N SER A 11 35.08 -13.70 -0.24
CA SER A 11 36.18 -14.37 -0.95
C SER A 11 36.81 -15.48 -0.11
N SER A 12 36.92 -15.28 1.21
CA SER A 12 37.42 -16.26 2.19
C SER A 12 36.37 -17.30 2.62
N LYS A 13 35.11 -17.14 2.23
CA LYS A 13 33.95 -17.95 2.68
C LYS A 13 33.75 -17.95 4.20
N THR A 14 34.18 -16.91 4.90
CA THR A 14 34.05 -16.78 6.37
C THR A 14 32.90 -15.89 6.81
N LEU A 15 32.11 -15.35 5.87
CA LEU A 15 30.96 -14.51 6.20
C LEU A 15 29.94 -15.20 7.13
N PRO A 16 29.53 -16.47 6.93
CA PRO A 16 28.54 -17.10 7.80
C PRO A 16 29.02 -17.24 9.25
N SER A 17 30.26 -17.67 9.46
CA SER A 17 30.84 -17.82 10.80
C SER A 17 31.01 -16.48 11.51
N TYR A 18 31.35 -15.42 10.78
CA TYR A 18 31.39 -14.06 11.30
C TYR A 18 30.00 -13.61 11.78
N LEU A 19 28.95 -13.83 10.99
CA LEU A 19 27.57 -13.47 11.36
C LEU A 19 27.07 -14.26 12.56
N ASP A 20 27.35 -15.57 12.63
CA ASP A 20 27.00 -16.40 13.77
C ASP A 20 27.72 -15.91 15.05
N SER A 21 28.98 -15.47 14.94
CA SER A 21 29.72 -14.90 16.08
C SER A 21 29.05 -13.63 16.62
N ILE A 22 28.51 -12.78 15.74
CA ILE A 22 27.79 -11.56 16.14
C ILE A 22 26.48 -11.92 16.82
N LEU A 23 25.69 -12.82 16.23
CA LEU A 23 24.40 -13.21 16.80
C LEU A 23 24.55 -13.82 18.20
N ASN A 24 25.57 -14.66 18.39
CA ASN A 24 25.83 -15.33 19.67
C ASN A 24 26.37 -14.38 20.76
N GLN A 25 26.86 -13.19 20.40
CA GLN A 25 27.32 -12.19 21.39
C GLN A 25 26.16 -11.49 22.10
N TYR A 26 24.95 -11.50 21.53
CA TYR A 26 23.81 -10.80 22.10
C TYR A 26 22.93 -11.75 22.91
N PRO A 27 22.64 -11.45 24.19
CA PRO A 27 21.83 -12.29 25.07
C PRO A 27 20.33 -12.08 24.84
N VAL A 28 19.89 -11.95 23.58
CA VAL A 28 18.50 -11.67 23.22
C VAL A 28 17.95 -12.87 22.43
N PRO A 29 16.92 -13.58 22.94
CA PRO A 29 16.27 -14.62 22.17
C PRO A 29 15.62 -13.99 20.92
N ASP A 30 15.82 -14.62 19.76
CA ASP A 30 15.35 -14.17 18.44
C ASP A 30 15.85 -12.79 17.98
N ALA A 31 17.11 -12.46 18.29
CA ALA A 31 17.75 -11.26 17.75
C ALA A 31 17.74 -11.26 16.20
N ARG A 32 17.16 -10.21 15.60
CA ARG A 32 17.20 -10.00 14.15
C ARG A 32 18.34 -9.07 13.80
N LEU A 33 19.32 -9.59 13.06
CA LEU A 33 20.48 -8.82 12.62
C LEU A 33 20.21 -8.16 11.25
N THR A 34 20.41 -6.85 11.19
CA THR A 34 20.50 -6.11 9.92
C THR A 34 21.92 -5.58 9.77
N VAL A 35 22.62 -6.01 8.72
CA VAL A 35 23.98 -5.62 8.42
C VAL A 35 23.98 -4.51 7.38
N ILE A 36 24.46 -3.33 7.78
CA ILE A 36 24.64 -2.21 6.87
C ILE A 36 26.07 -2.23 6.34
N VAL A 37 26.19 -2.22 5.02
CA VAL A 37 27.45 -2.25 4.28
C VAL A 37 27.64 -0.92 3.60
N TYR A 38 28.68 -0.20 4.00
CA TYR A 38 29.00 1.13 3.47
C TYR A 38 30.07 1.05 2.38
N GLY A 39 29.80 1.65 1.22
CA GLY A 39 30.69 1.73 0.07
C GLY A 39 30.31 0.78 -1.07
N LYS A 40 31.09 0.85 -2.16
CA LYS A 40 30.88 0.03 -3.36
C LYS A 40 31.43 -1.37 -3.19
N VAL A 41 30.56 -2.36 -3.27
CA VAL A 41 30.93 -3.78 -3.23
C VAL A 41 31.57 -4.16 -4.56
N SER A 42 32.83 -4.59 -4.53
CA SER A 42 33.62 -4.93 -5.73
C SER A 42 33.53 -6.40 -6.12
N ALA A 43 32.85 -7.23 -5.31
CA ALA A 43 32.66 -8.65 -5.59
C ALA A 43 31.66 -8.87 -6.74
N ARG A 44 31.78 -10.02 -7.45
CA ARG A 44 30.82 -10.41 -8.49
C ARG A 44 29.41 -10.49 -7.87
N ASN A 45 28.46 -9.76 -8.44
CA ASN A 45 27.09 -9.63 -7.94
C ASN A 45 26.46 -10.98 -7.57
N ASP A 46 26.61 -12.00 -8.41
CA ASP A 46 26.00 -13.32 -8.20
C ASP A 46 26.45 -13.96 -6.87
N LYS A 47 27.75 -13.90 -6.57
CA LYS A 47 28.30 -14.47 -5.32
C LYS A 47 27.83 -13.71 -4.08
N VAL A 48 27.67 -12.40 -4.20
CA VAL A 48 27.16 -11.55 -3.11
C VAL A 48 25.70 -11.89 -2.84
N THR A 49 24.90 -12.01 -3.91
CA THR A 49 23.49 -12.36 -3.82
C THR A 49 23.29 -13.74 -3.20
N ASP A 50 24.05 -14.75 -3.63
CA ASP A 50 23.97 -16.11 -3.07
C ASP A 50 24.26 -16.12 -1.57
N CYS A 51 25.30 -15.43 -1.13
CA CYS A 51 25.63 -15.30 0.29
C CYS A 51 24.54 -14.57 1.08
N PHE A 52 23.93 -13.53 0.52
CA PHE A 52 22.86 -12.79 1.17
C PHE A 52 21.59 -13.63 1.30
N LEU A 53 21.26 -14.40 0.27
CA LEU A 53 20.13 -15.33 0.28
C LEU A 53 20.35 -16.42 1.32
N GLU A 54 21.54 -17.04 1.36
CA GLU A 54 21.87 -18.08 2.34
C GLU A 54 21.75 -17.56 3.78
N ALA A 55 22.29 -16.37 4.05
CA ALA A 55 22.22 -15.73 5.37
C ALA A 55 20.77 -15.36 5.76
N PHE A 56 19.96 -14.95 4.78
CA PHE A 56 18.54 -14.67 5.01
C PHE A 56 17.74 -15.96 5.28
N GLU A 57 17.96 -17.02 4.52
CA GLU A 57 17.23 -18.27 4.70
C GLU A 57 17.53 -18.94 6.04
N LYS A 58 18.81 -19.00 6.44
CA LYS A 58 19.24 -19.69 7.66
C LYS A 58 18.96 -18.91 8.95
N ARG A 59 19.05 -17.57 8.88
CA ARG A 59 19.09 -16.71 10.08
C ARG A 59 18.23 -15.44 9.97
N ARG A 60 17.53 -15.24 8.85
CA ARG A 60 16.73 -14.03 8.56
C ARG A 60 17.54 -12.73 8.65
N ILE A 61 18.86 -12.81 8.39
CA ILE A 61 19.75 -11.65 8.38
C ILE A 61 19.48 -10.81 7.14
N GLN A 62 19.35 -9.51 7.31
CA GLN A 62 19.14 -8.56 6.21
C GLN A 62 20.43 -7.80 5.90
N PHE A 63 20.72 -7.61 4.62
CA PHE A 63 21.83 -6.76 4.17
C PHE A 63 21.30 -5.49 3.52
N ARG A 64 21.94 -4.36 3.81
CA ARG A 64 21.65 -3.06 3.18
C ARG A 64 22.95 -2.48 2.67
N LEU A 65 23.09 -2.39 1.35
CA LEU A 65 24.23 -1.74 0.69
C LEU A 65 23.94 -0.25 0.57
N ILE A 66 24.87 0.59 1.01
CA ILE A 66 24.71 2.04 1.03
C ILE A 66 26.00 2.69 0.54
N GLU A 67 25.89 3.64 -0.38
CA GLU A 67 27.06 4.33 -0.96
C GLU A 67 27.28 5.72 -0.35
N SER A 68 26.22 6.40 0.11
CA SER A 68 26.28 7.75 0.68
C SER A 68 26.09 7.76 2.20
N VAL A 69 26.75 8.72 2.87
CA VAL A 69 26.55 8.97 4.30
C VAL A 69 25.12 9.46 4.58
N ASP A 70 24.53 10.20 3.64
CA ASP A 70 23.16 10.71 3.78
C ASP A 70 22.14 9.56 3.80
N ASP A 71 22.30 8.59 2.90
CA ASP A 71 21.47 7.38 2.85
C ASP A 71 21.65 6.53 4.10
N PHE A 72 22.86 6.49 4.66
CA PHE A 72 23.14 5.80 5.91
C PHE A 72 22.38 6.45 7.07
N ALA A 73 22.49 7.78 7.21
CA ALA A 73 21.77 8.54 8.23
C ALA A 73 20.25 8.39 8.07
N TYR A 74 19.75 8.46 6.83
CA TYR A 74 18.35 8.29 6.51
C TYR A 74 17.83 6.89 6.87
N LEU A 75 18.58 5.83 6.55
CA LEU A 75 18.22 4.47 6.92
C LEU A 75 18.15 4.30 8.44
N ILE A 76 19.12 4.82 9.19
CA ILE A 76 19.11 4.74 10.65
C ILE A 76 17.89 5.47 11.22
N ALA A 77 17.57 6.67 10.71
CA ALA A 77 16.38 7.40 11.12
C ALA A 77 15.08 6.62 10.83
N GLN A 78 14.99 5.97 9.67
CA GLN A 78 13.86 5.12 9.32
C GLN A 78 13.76 3.88 10.21
N LEU A 79 14.87 3.21 10.50
CA LEU A 79 14.91 2.05 11.39
C LEU A 79 14.45 2.41 12.80
N HIS A 80 14.96 3.51 13.36
CA HIS A 80 14.51 4.02 14.66
C HIS A 80 13.01 4.33 14.65
N ARG A 81 12.50 4.99 13.61
CA ARG A 81 11.06 5.30 13.49
C ARG A 81 10.21 4.03 13.36
N ALA A 82 10.70 3.02 12.62
CA ALA A 82 10.00 1.76 12.45
C ALA A 82 9.93 0.99 13.77
N LEU A 83 11.04 0.90 14.52
CA LEU A 83 11.07 0.29 15.85
C LEU A 83 10.13 1.01 16.82
N ALA A 84 10.16 2.35 16.87
CA ALA A 84 9.26 3.12 17.72
C ALA A 84 7.76 2.97 17.37
N LYS A 85 7.45 2.60 16.11
CA LYS A 85 6.07 2.33 15.67
C LYS A 85 5.64 0.87 15.89
N HIS A 86 6.59 -0.06 15.95
CA HIS A 86 6.31 -1.49 16.11
C HIS A 86 5.52 -1.77 17.40
N ASP A 87 5.87 -1.10 18.50
CA ASP A 87 5.17 -1.27 19.77
C ASP A 87 3.74 -0.70 19.70
N LYS A 88 3.54 0.42 18.99
CA LYS A 88 2.21 1.04 18.80
C LYS A 88 1.28 0.23 17.89
N SER A 89 1.81 -0.68 17.08
CA SER A 89 0.98 -1.56 16.24
C SER A 89 0.40 -2.75 16.99
N LYS A 90 1.02 -3.19 18.10
CA LYS A 90 0.52 -4.32 18.90
C LYS A 90 -0.74 -3.96 19.71
N ASP A 91 -0.84 -2.71 20.16
CA ASP A 91 -2.05 -2.18 20.83
C ASP A 91 -3.22 -1.93 19.86
N GLY A 92 -3.02 -2.18 18.57
CA GLY A 92 -3.93 -1.81 17.48
C GLY A 92 -4.66 -2.97 16.80
N GLU A 93 -4.69 -4.18 17.38
CA GLU A 93 -5.36 -5.35 16.77
C GLU A 93 -6.86 -5.16 16.51
N SER A 94 -7.47 -4.11 17.05
CA SER A 94 -8.85 -3.69 16.78
C SER A 94 -8.99 -2.58 15.74
N LYS A 95 -7.89 -2.09 15.15
CA LYS A 95 -7.95 -1.17 14.01
C LYS A 95 -8.20 -1.97 12.75
N ALA A 96 -9.23 -1.56 11.99
CA ALA A 96 -9.45 -2.05 10.64
C ALA A 96 -8.11 -2.08 9.88
N VAL A 97 -7.77 -3.22 9.29
CA VAL A 97 -6.57 -3.44 8.44
C VAL A 97 -6.51 -2.47 7.26
N PHE A 98 -7.59 -1.73 7.06
CA PHE A 98 -7.80 -0.77 6.01
C PHE A 98 -7.39 0.66 6.43
N SER A 99 -6.34 1.19 5.82
CA SER A 99 -5.95 2.59 5.97
C SER A 99 -6.68 3.45 4.93
N ALA A 100 -7.76 4.11 5.35
CA ALA A 100 -8.44 5.08 4.52
C ALA A 100 -7.64 6.40 4.40
N GLU A 101 -7.74 7.03 3.25
CA GLU A 101 -7.34 8.39 2.95
C GLU A 101 -8.28 9.31 3.71
N LYS A 102 -7.71 10.30 4.39
CA LYS A 102 -8.50 11.19 5.23
C LYS A 102 -9.34 12.13 4.36
N GLY A 103 -10.64 12.15 4.61
CA GLY A 103 -11.57 13.14 4.08
C GLY A 103 -11.21 14.58 4.44
N MET A 104 -11.75 15.52 3.67
CA MET A 104 -11.83 16.92 4.07
C MET A 104 -12.66 17.01 5.36
N LYS A 105 -12.25 17.88 6.28
CA LYS A 105 -13.05 18.14 7.47
C LYS A 105 -14.19 19.11 7.15
N PRO A 106 -15.30 19.09 7.90
CA PRO A 106 -16.40 20.04 7.70
C PRO A 106 -15.96 21.50 7.79
N GLU A 107 -14.97 21.80 8.64
CA GLU A 107 -14.40 23.14 8.85
C GLU A 107 -13.59 23.67 7.65
N ASP A 108 -13.03 22.78 6.83
CA ASP A 108 -12.21 23.14 5.67
C ASP A 108 -13.04 23.28 4.38
N ALA A 109 -14.32 22.89 4.42
CA ALA A 109 -15.19 22.87 3.25
C ALA A 109 -15.87 24.23 3.01
N SER A 110 -15.70 24.76 1.81
CA SER A 110 -16.38 25.99 1.37
C SER A 110 -17.90 25.84 1.24
N SER A 111 -18.39 24.62 1.00
CA SER A 111 -19.82 24.29 0.97
C SER A 111 -20.07 22.81 1.28
N SER A 112 -21.33 22.49 1.61
CA SER A 112 -21.77 21.10 1.81
C SER A 112 -21.53 20.23 0.56
N ASP A 113 -21.75 20.78 -0.64
CA ASP A 113 -21.53 20.05 -1.89
C ASP A 113 -20.05 19.70 -2.13
N VAL A 114 -19.13 20.62 -1.78
CA VAL A 114 -17.69 20.36 -1.90
C VAL A 114 -17.26 19.28 -0.92
N PHE A 115 -17.79 19.32 0.31
CA PHE A 115 -17.57 18.29 1.31
C PHE A 115 -18.08 16.91 0.86
N ILE A 116 -19.33 16.84 0.41
CA ILE A 116 -19.96 15.60 -0.07
C ILE A 116 -19.18 15.03 -1.26
N ARG A 117 -18.79 15.88 -2.21
CA ARG A 117 -18.03 15.46 -3.39
C ARG A 117 -16.64 14.91 -3.05
N ASP A 118 -15.94 15.50 -2.08
CA ASP A 118 -14.64 15.01 -1.60
C ASP A 118 -14.76 13.60 -1.01
N TRP A 119 -15.71 13.43 -0.08
CA TRP A 119 -15.97 12.13 0.54
C TRP A 119 -16.46 11.10 -0.46
N TRP A 120 -17.30 11.49 -1.42
CA TRP A 120 -17.72 10.61 -2.48
C TRP A 120 -16.55 10.14 -3.34
N GLY A 121 -15.65 11.05 -3.71
CA GLY A 121 -14.42 10.72 -4.43
C GLY A 121 -13.51 9.76 -3.66
N LYS A 122 -13.49 9.85 -2.32
CA LYS A 122 -12.73 8.94 -1.45
C LYS A 122 -13.42 7.58 -1.30
N MET A 123 -14.75 7.53 -1.23
CA MET A 123 -15.49 6.26 -1.26
C MET A 123 -15.22 5.49 -2.55
N LEU A 124 -15.27 6.17 -3.70
CA LEU A 124 -14.99 5.56 -5.00
C LEU A 124 -13.56 5.05 -5.14
N LEU A 125 -12.58 5.67 -4.45
CA LEU A 125 -11.18 5.23 -4.47
C LEU A 125 -11.01 3.78 -4.01
N TYR A 126 -11.93 3.30 -3.15
CA TYR A 126 -11.89 1.96 -2.59
C TYR A 126 -12.68 0.93 -3.37
N MET A 127 -13.29 1.33 -4.49
CA MET A 127 -13.87 0.39 -5.41
C MET A 127 -12.79 -0.39 -6.16
N HIS A 128 -12.83 -1.71 -6.03
CA HIS A 128 -11.92 -2.58 -6.74
C HIS A 128 -12.06 -2.45 -8.26
N ARG A 129 -10.92 -2.23 -8.94
CA ARG A 129 -10.79 -2.05 -10.41
C ARG A 129 -11.47 -0.80 -10.97
N LEU A 130 -11.69 0.24 -10.16
CA LEU A 130 -12.06 1.56 -10.65
C LEU A 130 -10.79 2.36 -10.96
N SER A 131 -10.62 2.80 -12.21
CA SER A 131 -9.50 3.68 -12.56
C SER A 131 -9.77 5.13 -12.12
N GLU A 132 -8.71 5.92 -11.99
CA GLU A 132 -8.83 7.34 -11.67
C GLU A 132 -9.65 8.12 -12.70
N GLU A 133 -9.52 7.76 -13.98
CA GLU A 133 -10.28 8.39 -15.07
C GLU A 133 -11.79 8.09 -14.95
N GLN A 134 -12.14 6.85 -14.65
CA GLN A 134 -13.53 6.43 -14.42
C GLN A 134 -14.11 7.10 -13.17
N ARG A 135 -13.33 7.21 -12.10
CA ARG A 135 -13.70 7.96 -10.89
C ARG A 135 -14.03 9.41 -11.19
N ARG A 136 -13.18 10.12 -11.94
CA ARG A 136 -13.45 11.50 -12.37
C ARG A 136 -14.71 11.60 -13.23
N ALA A 137 -14.93 10.65 -14.12
CA ALA A 137 -16.14 10.61 -14.95
C ALA A 137 -17.42 10.47 -14.12
N ILE A 138 -17.40 9.60 -13.10
CA ILE A 138 -18.52 9.42 -12.16
C ILE A 138 -18.74 10.71 -11.37
N LEU A 139 -17.69 11.29 -10.76
CA LEU A 139 -17.80 12.53 -9.97
C LEU A 139 -18.30 13.72 -10.78
N ARG A 140 -18.02 13.75 -12.10
CA ARG A 140 -18.52 14.79 -13.01
C ARG A 140 -20.01 14.64 -13.30
N HIS A 141 -20.49 13.43 -13.53
CA HIS A 141 -21.91 13.17 -13.83
C HIS A 141 -22.77 13.15 -12.57
N HIS A 142 -22.25 12.59 -11.49
CA HIS A 142 -22.92 12.38 -10.22
C HIS A 142 -22.00 12.82 -9.06
N PRO A 143 -21.92 14.14 -8.79
CA PRO A 143 -21.06 14.67 -7.73
C PRO A 143 -21.58 14.35 -6.32
N ASN A 144 -22.87 14.05 -6.19
CA ASN A 144 -23.52 13.73 -4.92
C ASN A 144 -24.07 12.29 -4.95
N PRO A 145 -23.57 11.38 -4.09
CA PRO A 145 -23.98 9.99 -4.07
C PRO A 145 -25.42 9.79 -3.58
N PHE A 146 -25.95 10.69 -2.74
CA PHE A 146 -27.33 10.61 -2.26
C PHE A 146 -28.31 10.89 -3.39
N VAL A 147 -28.03 11.91 -4.20
CA VAL A 147 -28.83 12.22 -5.40
C VAL A 147 -28.78 11.07 -6.40
N LEU A 148 -27.59 10.47 -6.59
CA LEU A 148 -27.45 9.29 -7.43
C LEU A 148 -28.25 8.11 -6.88
N MET A 149 -28.17 7.83 -5.58
CA MET A 149 -28.91 6.75 -4.93
C MET A 149 -30.42 6.91 -5.13
N ASP A 150 -30.97 8.11 -4.93
CA ASP A 150 -32.39 8.40 -5.16
C ASP A 150 -32.79 8.14 -6.63
N GLN A 151 -31.94 8.53 -7.58
CA GLN A 151 -32.15 8.27 -9.02
C GLN A 151 -32.13 6.77 -9.34
N LEU A 152 -31.23 6.00 -8.72
CA LEU A 152 -31.12 4.56 -8.95
C LEU A 152 -32.33 3.81 -8.37
N ILE A 153 -32.82 4.23 -7.21
CA ILE A 153 -34.02 3.65 -6.57
C ILE A 153 -35.29 4.01 -7.35
N ALA A 154 -35.39 5.23 -7.86
CA ALA A 154 -36.54 5.70 -8.65
C ALA A 154 -36.56 5.14 -10.08
N ALA A 155 -35.51 4.46 -10.53
CA ALA A 155 -35.42 3.93 -11.88
C ALA A 155 -36.49 2.83 -12.14
N PRO A 156 -37.01 2.71 -13.37
CA PRO A 156 -38.06 1.73 -13.69
C PRO A 156 -37.64 0.26 -13.47
N SER A 157 -36.33 -0.02 -13.55
CA SER A 157 -35.77 -1.33 -13.27
C SER A 157 -34.28 -1.23 -12.90
N PRO A 158 -33.73 -2.21 -12.15
CA PRO A 158 -32.29 -2.27 -11.85
C PRO A 158 -31.43 -2.27 -13.12
N THR A 159 -31.87 -2.96 -14.18
CA THR A 159 -31.15 -3.01 -15.46
C THR A 159 -31.10 -1.64 -16.14
N ALA A 160 -32.19 -0.85 -16.06
CA ALA A 160 -32.20 0.51 -16.60
C ALA A 160 -31.27 1.44 -15.80
N ALA A 161 -31.27 1.32 -14.47
CA ALA A 161 -30.39 2.08 -13.58
C ALA A 161 -28.91 1.77 -13.87
N MET A 162 -28.55 0.48 -13.95
CA MET A 162 -27.20 0.03 -14.29
C MET A 162 -26.79 0.46 -15.70
N LYS A 163 -27.71 0.47 -16.67
CA LYS A 163 -27.40 0.95 -18.03
C LYS A 163 -27.03 2.44 -18.04
N GLY A 164 -27.75 3.27 -17.29
CA GLY A 164 -27.43 4.70 -17.16
C GLY A 164 -26.01 4.95 -16.62
N LEU A 165 -25.61 4.17 -15.61
CA LEU A 165 -24.24 4.20 -15.10
C LEU A 165 -23.21 3.65 -16.11
N ALA A 166 -23.52 2.54 -16.78
CA ALA A 166 -22.61 1.89 -17.71
C ALA A 166 -22.27 2.78 -18.92
N ASP A 167 -23.21 3.65 -19.31
CA ASP A 167 -23.08 4.56 -20.44
C ASP A 167 -22.32 5.85 -20.12
N ILE A 168 -21.91 6.08 -18.86
CA ILE A 168 -21.03 7.21 -18.51
C ILE A 168 -19.73 7.10 -19.30
N VAL A 169 -19.39 8.18 -20.02
CA VAL A 169 -18.21 8.26 -20.89
C VAL A 169 -17.06 8.98 -20.17
N THR A 170 -15.89 8.39 -20.23
CA THR A 170 -14.65 8.94 -19.68
C THR A 170 -14.00 9.95 -20.63
N GLU A 171 -12.96 10.64 -20.17
CA GLU A 171 -12.23 11.66 -20.96
C GLU A 171 -11.60 11.07 -22.23
N ALA A 172 -11.17 9.80 -22.19
CA ALA A 172 -10.66 9.04 -23.33
C ALA A 172 -11.77 8.44 -24.23
N GLY A 173 -13.04 8.78 -23.99
CA GLY A 173 -14.16 8.30 -24.81
C GLY A 173 -14.60 6.86 -24.52
N ARG A 174 -14.06 6.22 -23.48
CA ARG A 174 -14.46 4.86 -23.07
C ARG A 174 -15.67 4.91 -22.14
N ARG A 175 -16.50 3.89 -22.16
CA ARG A 175 -17.62 3.74 -21.23
C ARG A 175 -17.16 3.07 -19.92
N LEU A 176 -17.86 3.34 -18.81
CA LEU A 176 -17.63 2.62 -17.55
C LEU A 176 -17.87 1.11 -17.72
N GLY A 177 -18.91 0.76 -18.47
CA GLY A 177 -19.27 -0.62 -18.73
C GLY A 177 -20.11 -1.27 -17.62
N PRO A 178 -20.68 -2.44 -17.90
CA PRO A 178 -21.74 -3.04 -17.08
C PRO A 178 -21.26 -3.50 -15.70
N VAL A 179 -20.03 -4.02 -15.60
CA VAL A 179 -19.48 -4.56 -14.34
C VAL A 179 -19.31 -3.45 -13.29
N LEU A 180 -18.76 -2.30 -13.69
CA LEU A 180 -18.60 -1.17 -12.77
C LEU A 180 -19.94 -0.54 -12.40
N ALA A 181 -20.86 -0.46 -13.36
CA ALA A 181 -22.21 0.04 -13.11
C ALA A 181 -22.96 -0.81 -12.09
N GLN A 182 -22.88 -2.14 -12.20
CA GLN A 182 -23.47 -3.08 -11.26
C GLN A 182 -22.90 -2.90 -9.85
N LYS A 183 -21.57 -2.75 -9.73
CA LYS A 183 -20.92 -2.51 -8.43
C LYS A 183 -21.36 -1.21 -7.78
N ILE A 184 -21.42 -0.11 -8.55
CA ILE A 184 -21.88 1.18 -8.04
C ILE A 184 -23.35 1.10 -7.62
N TYR A 185 -24.18 0.44 -8.44
CA TYR A 185 -25.59 0.22 -8.12
C TYR A 185 -25.74 -0.51 -6.77
N PHE A 186 -25.13 -1.69 -6.63
CA PHE A 186 -25.24 -2.44 -5.38
C PHE A 186 -24.56 -1.74 -4.20
N MET A 187 -23.47 -0.98 -4.41
CA MET A 187 -22.86 -0.18 -3.34
C MET A 187 -23.85 0.82 -2.74
N LEU A 188 -24.68 1.44 -3.57
CA LEU A 188 -25.59 2.50 -3.15
C LEU A 188 -26.97 1.98 -2.75
N THR A 189 -27.40 0.82 -3.26
CA THR A 189 -28.78 0.32 -3.05
C THR A 189 -28.89 -0.98 -2.27
N SER A 190 -27.79 -1.73 -2.07
CA SER A 190 -27.83 -2.99 -1.31
C SER A 190 -28.04 -2.72 0.19
N VAL A 191 -28.92 -3.50 0.81
CA VAL A 191 -29.26 -3.40 2.24
C VAL A 191 -28.28 -4.20 3.11
N ASP A 192 -27.69 -5.26 2.57
CA ASP A 192 -26.84 -6.23 3.30
C ASP A 192 -25.37 -6.18 2.88
N GLY A 193 -25.03 -5.46 1.82
CA GLY A 193 -23.67 -5.28 1.30
C GLY A 193 -23.05 -6.53 0.66
N GLN A 194 -23.74 -7.68 0.69
CA GLN A 194 -23.22 -8.94 0.15
C GLN A 194 -23.15 -8.94 -1.38
N HIS A 195 -24.07 -8.21 -2.01
CA HIS A 195 -24.17 -8.08 -3.47
C HIS A 195 -23.09 -7.18 -4.11
N ILE A 196 -22.28 -6.48 -3.31
CA ILE A 196 -21.20 -5.60 -3.79
C ILE A 196 -19.99 -6.42 -4.29
N LEU A 197 -19.84 -7.66 -3.79
CA LEU A 197 -18.66 -8.51 -4.02
C LEU A 197 -18.89 -9.64 -5.04
N THR A 198 -20.11 -9.83 -5.53
CA THR A 198 -20.38 -10.81 -6.59
C THR A 198 -19.82 -10.31 -7.91
N GLU A 199 -18.88 -11.08 -8.48
CA GLU A 199 -18.21 -10.84 -9.78
C GLU A 199 -19.17 -10.79 -10.96
#